data_AF-A0A9P6XVD0-F1
#
_entry.id   AF-A0A9P6XVD0-F1
#
_cell.length_a   1.000
_cell.length_b   1.000
_cell.length_c   1.000
_cell.angle_alpha   90.00
_cell.angle_beta   90.00
_cell.angle_gamma   90.00
#
_symmetry.space_group_name_H-M   'P 1'
#
loop_
_entity.id
_entity.type
_entity.pdbx_description
1 polymer ?
#
loop_
_entity_poly.entity_id
_entity_poly.type
_entity_poly.pdbx_seq_one_letter_code
_entity_poly.pdbx_strand_id
1 'polypeptide(L)'
;MLDSGRRMLASEGGLSHFDHALTASLGGAYLARRQGDAAGLFAAGGERRWVAPQRGMGTVEHLLRASYDLQPRAVATDYLAAATEVSLRQRRRALVMLVSNVRDEDIEDLLAAVRLLQQRHLVCVASLRERELDAALEDEVQTLEDAAQAGAAALR
;
A
#
# COMPACT_ATOMS: atom_id res chain seq x y z
N MET A 1 -4.18 -0.97 1.97
CA MET A 1 -3.72 -0.07 3.04
C MET A 1 -3.71 1.33 2.43
N LEU A 2 -4.50 2.24 2.99
CA LEU A 2 -4.73 3.58 2.49
C LEU A 2 -4.17 4.58 3.49
N ASP A 3 -3.29 5.46 3.03
CA ASP A 3 -2.81 6.58 3.82
C ASP A 3 -3.86 7.71 3.89
N SER A 4 -3.98 8.32 5.06
CA SER A 4 -4.82 9.48 5.39
C SER A 4 -4.03 10.48 6.25
N GLY A 5 -2.70 10.46 6.19
CA GLY A 5 -1.83 11.41 6.88
C GLY A 5 -1.61 12.71 6.12
N ARG A 6 -0.62 13.48 6.61
CA ARG A 6 -0.33 14.85 6.20
C ARG A 6 -0.09 14.97 4.71
N ARG A 7 0.62 14.02 4.11
CA ARG A 7 0.99 14.06 2.69
C ARG A 7 -0.22 13.93 1.77
N MET A 8 -1.30 13.33 2.28
CA MET A 8 -2.56 13.13 1.55
C MET A 8 -3.47 14.37 1.57
N LEU A 9 -3.10 15.43 2.32
CA LEU A 9 -3.77 16.73 2.27
C LEU A 9 -3.43 17.53 1.00
N ALA A 10 -2.33 17.20 0.31
CA ALA A 10 -1.98 17.88 -0.93
C ALA A 10 -3.02 17.59 -2.02
N SER A 11 -3.23 18.55 -2.91
CA SER A 11 -4.28 18.53 -3.92
C SER A 11 -3.73 19.02 -5.25
N GLU A 12 -4.17 18.38 -6.33
CA GLU A 12 -3.92 18.78 -7.71
C GLU A 12 -5.26 18.88 -8.44
N GLY A 13 -5.49 19.96 -9.18
CA GLY A 13 -6.69 20.09 -10.02
C GLY A 13 -8.04 20.11 -9.26
N GLY A 14 -8.04 20.41 -7.95
CA GLY A 14 -9.26 20.51 -7.14
C GLY A 14 -9.72 19.22 -6.47
N LEU A 15 -9.01 18.10 -6.69
CA LEU A 15 -9.17 16.84 -5.94
C LEU A 15 -7.95 16.63 -5.04
N SER A 16 -8.17 16.12 -3.83
CA SER A 16 -7.04 15.78 -2.96
C SER A 16 -6.37 14.51 -3.45
N HIS A 17 -5.07 14.35 -3.16
CA HIS A 17 -4.38 13.08 -3.36
C HIS A 17 -5.08 11.94 -2.62
N PHE A 18 -5.68 12.24 -1.46
CA PHE A 18 -6.53 11.30 -0.73
C PHE A 18 -7.71 10.80 -1.58
N ASP A 19 -8.45 11.69 -2.25
CA ASP A 19 -9.60 11.30 -3.08
C ASP A 19 -9.18 10.39 -4.23
N HIS A 20 -8.05 10.71 -4.87
CA HIS A 20 -7.46 9.87 -5.92
C HIS A 20 -7.05 8.49 -5.39
N ALA A 21 -6.37 8.45 -4.24
CA ALA A 21 -5.95 7.22 -3.60
C ALA A 21 -7.13 6.34 -3.16
N LEU A 22 -8.18 6.96 -2.61
CA LEU A 22 -9.40 6.28 -2.20
C LEU A 22 -10.14 5.71 -3.42
N THR A 23 -10.30 6.51 -4.48
CA THR A 23 -10.93 6.08 -5.73
C THR A 23 -10.17 4.91 -6.35
N ALA A 24 -8.84 4.98 -6.43
CA ALA A 24 -8.00 3.91 -6.94
C ALA A 24 -8.12 2.63 -6.09
N SER A 25 -8.12 2.77 -4.76
CA SER A 25 -8.29 1.65 -3.82
C SER A 25 -9.63 0.94 -4.01
N LEU A 26 -10.72 1.71 -4.15
CA LEU A 26 -12.06 1.16 -4.37
C LEU A 26 -12.19 0.52 -5.75
N GLY A 27 -11.57 1.11 -6.78
CA GLY A 27 -11.46 0.51 -8.11
C GLY A 27 -10.72 -0.83 -8.09
N GLY A 28 -9.60 -0.90 -7.37
CA GLY A 28 -8.84 -2.14 -7.15
C GLY A 28 -9.68 -3.20 -6.42
N ALA A 29 -10.41 -2.81 -5.36
CA ALA A 29 -11.30 -3.71 -4.65
C ALA A 29 -12.45 -4.23 -5.55
N TYR A 30 -13.00 -3.39 -6.41
CA TYR A 30 -14.01 -3.78 -7.40
C TYR A 30 -13.46 -4.80 -8.41
N LEU A 31 -12.25 -4.59 -8.91
CA LEU A 31 -11.58 -5.53 -9.82
C LEU A 31 -11.29 -6.86 -9.13
N ALA A 32 -10.72 -6.83 -7.92
CA ALA A 32 -10.47 -8.04 -7.13
C ALA A 32 -11.77 -8.84 -6.93
N ARG A 33 -12.86 -8.16 -6.55
CA ARG A 33 -14.18 -8.78 -6.42
C ARG A 33 -14.65 -9.42 -7.74
N ARG A 34 -14.46 -8.76 -8.88
CA ARG A 34 -14.84 -9.29 -10.20
C ARG A 34 -14.10 -10.57 -10.56
N GLN A 35 -12.88 -10.76 -10.02
CA GLN A 35 -12.08 -11.96 -10.17
C GLN A 35 -12.39 -13.05 -9.10
N GLY A 36 -13.31 -12.80 -8.18
CA GLY A 36 -13.67 -13.72 -7.09
C GLY A 36 -12.77 -13.62 -5.85
N ASP A 37 -11.91 -12.61 -5.79
CA ASP A 37 -11.03 -12.38 -4.65
C ASP A 37 -11.76 -11.69 -3.49
N ALA A 38 -11.19 -11.86 -2.29
CA ALA A 38 -11.61 -11.11 -1.12
C ALA A 38 -10.91 -9.74 -1.12
N ALA A 39 -11.65 -8.67 -0.84
CA ALA A 39 -11.10 -7.34 -0.70
C ALA A 39 -11.41 -6.76 0.68
N GLY A 40 -10.45 -6.03 1.23
CA GLY A 40 -10.54 -5.38 2.55
C GLY A 40 -9.86 -4.01 2.51
N LEU A 41 -10.02 -3.24 3.58
CA LEU A 41 -9.43 -1.91 3.70
C LEU A 41 -8.76 -1.78 5.06
N PHE A 42 -7.61 -1.12 5.07
CA PHE A 42 -6.99 -0.62 6.27
C PHE A 42 -6.58 0.82 6.01
N ALA A 43 -7.07 1.77 6.81
CA ALA A 43 -6.69 3.18 6.73
C ALA A 43 -5.82 3.56 7.94
N ALA A 44 -4.77 4.36 7.70
CA ALA A 44 -3.85 4.86 8.72
C ALA A 44 -3.35 6.28 8.37
N GLY A 45 -2.64 6.96 9.28
CA GLY A 45 -2.14 8.34 9.09
C GLY A 45 -3.06 9.44 9.67
N GLY A 46 -4.36 9.17 9.70
CA GLY A 46 -5.36 9.95 10.43
C GLY A 46 -6.24 9.04 11.27
N GLU A 47 -7.49 8.87 10.86
CA GLU A 47 -8.37 7.90 11.48
C GLU A 47 -7.97 6.46 11.11
N ARG A 48 -7.90 5.58 12.11
CA ARG A 48 -7.62 4.16 11.88
C ARG A 48 -8.91 3.42 11.60
N ARG A 49 -8.97 2.73 10.47
CA ARG A 49 -10.14 1.92 10.11
C ARG A 49 -9.73 0.59 9.51
N TRP A 50 -10.37 -0.48 9.96
CA TRP A 50 -10.14 -1.83 9.47
C TRP A 50 -11.45 -2.45 8.99
N VAL A 51 -11.42 -2.92 7.76
CA VAL A 51 -12.43 -3.78 7.17
C VAL A 51 -11.73 -5.06 6.72
N ALA A 52 -12.07 -6.17 7.38
CA ALA A 52 -11.49 -7.47 7.06
C ALA A 52 -11.79 -7.85 5.59
N PRO A 53 -10.88 -8.56 4.89
CA PRO A 53 -11.14 -9.00 3.53
C PRO A 53 -12.38 -9.88 3.43
N GLN A 54 -13.34 -9.47 2.60
CA GLN A 54 -14.62 -10.16 2.40
C GLN A 54 -14.83 -10.48 0.92
N ARG A 55 -15.48 -11.61 0.65
CA ARG A 55 -15.96 -11.99 -0.70
C ARG A 55 -17.44 -11.64 -0.86
N GLY A 56 -17.87 -11.51 -2.11
CA GLY A 56 -19.28 -11.42 -2.47
C GLY A 56 -19.70 -10.05 -3.02
N MET A 57 -20.98 -9.93 -3.36
CA MET A 57 -21.51 -8.75 -4.05
C MET A 57 -21.48 -7.48 -3.18
N GLY A 58 -21.60 -7.60 -1.85
CA GLY A 58 -21.64 -6.47 -0.92
C GLY A 58 -20.27 -5.92 -0.50
N THR A 59 -19.14 -6.54 -0.88
CA THR A 59 -17.81 -6.12 -0.41
C THR A 59 -17.52 -4.67 -0.77
N VAL A 60 -17.75 -4.26 -2.02
CA VAL A 60 -17.42 -2.89 -2.47
C VAL A 60 -18.30 -1.86 -1.78
N GLU A 61 -19.59 -2.16 -1.59
CA GLU A 61 -20.51 -1.27 -0.86
C GLU A 61 -20.09 -1.12 0.61
N HIS A 62 -19.67 -2.21 1.24
CA HIS A 62 -19.19 -2.17 2.62
C HIS A 62 -17.92 -1.32 2.74
N LEU A 63 -16.98 -1.46 1.80
CA LEU A 63 -15.77 -0.64 1.73
C LEU A 63 -16.09 0.84 1.51
N LEU A 64 -17.01 1.16 0.59
CA LEU A 64 -17.49 2.54 0.34
C LEU A 64 -18.06 3.18 1.60
N ARG A 65 -18.95 2.47 2.31
CA ARG A 65 -19.55 2.96 3.56
C ARG A 65 -18.50 3.15 4.65
N ALA A 66 -17.55 2.23 4.76
CA ALA A 66 -16.47 2.33 5.73
C ALA A 66 -15.51 3.49 5.42
N SER A 67 -15.34 3.86 4.14
CA SER A 67 -14.44 4.94 3.77
C SER A 67 -15.09 6.31 3.65
N TYR A 68 -16.42 6.41 3.75
CA TYR A 68 -17.18 7.63 3.45
C TYR A 68 -16.79 8.83 4.33
N ASP A 69 -16.47 8.58 5.61
CA ASP A 69 -16.09 9.60 6.58
C ASP A 69 -14.57 9.76 6.74
N LEU A 70 -13.77 8.98 6.00
CA LEU A 70 -12.32 9.09 6.06
C LEU A 70 -11.89 10.42 5.44
N GLN A 71 -11.07 11.15 6.19
CA GLN A 71 -10.51 12.43 5.79
C GLN A 71 -9.03 12.46 6.15
N PRO A 72 -8.17 13.00 5.26
CA PRO A 72 -6.76 13.14 5.57
C PRO A 72 -6.55 14.12 6.73
N ARG A 73 -5.53 13.88 7.55
CA ARG A 73 -5.20 14.68 8.74
C ARG A 73 -3.78 15.21 8.66
N ALA A 74 -3.51 16.35 9.30
CA ALA A 74 -2.19 16.99 9.31
C ALA A 74 -1.15 16.29 10.22
N VAL A 75 -1.23 14.96 10.33
CA VAL A 75 -0.42 14.09 11.18
C VAL A 75 0.48 13.22 10.31
N ALA A 76 1.71 12.97 10.74
CA ALA A 76 2.62 12.08 10.03
C ALA A 76 2.13 10.63 10.10
N THR A 77 2.32 9.89 9.01
CA THR A 77 1.89 8.48 8.94
C THR A 77 3.01 7.58 9.46
N ASP A 78 2.73 6.88 10.55
CA ASP A 78 3.61 5.82 11.05
C ASP A 78 3.38 4.54 10.23
N TYR A 79 4.17 4.37 9.16
CA TYR A 79 4.06 3.23 8.25
C TYR A 79 4.37 1.91 8.95
N LEU A 80 5.33 1.89 9.88
CA LEU A 80 5.74 0.69 10.58
C LEU A 80 4.66 0.20 11.55
N ALA A 81 4.04 1.10 12.31
CA ALA A 81 2.91 0.76 13.17
C ALA A 81 1.71 0.27 12.35
N ALA A 82 1.43 0.93 11.22
CA ALA A 82 0.37 0.53 10.30
C ALA A 82 0.61 -0.88 9.71
N ALA A 83 1.83 -1.16 9.26
CA ALA A 83 2.22 -2.48 8.76
C ALA A 83 2.16 -3.55 9.85
N THR A 84 2.59 -3.23 11.06
CA THR A 84 2.49 -4.14 12.23
C THR A 84 1.04 -4.53 12.48
N GLU A 85 0.13 -3.57 12.48
CA GLU A 85 -1.29 -3.80 12.68
C GLU A 85 -1.90 -4.69 11.58
N VAL A 86 -1.54 -4.44 10.31
CA VAL A 86 -1.96 -5.29 9.19
C VAL A 86 -1.44 -6.71 9.36
N SER A 87 -0.16 -6.91 9.70
CA SER A 87 0.44 -8.23 9.90
C SER A 87 -0.22 -9.03 11.05
N LEU A 88 -0.70 -8.33 12.08
CA LEU A 88 -1.41 -8.93 13.21
C LEU A 88 -2.84 -9.35 12.85
N ARG A 89 -3.57 -8.50 12.11
CA ARG A 89 -4.97 -8.72 11.73
C ARG A 89 -5.09 -9.68 10.54
N GLN A 90 -4.26 -9.52 9.51
CA GLN A 90 -4.29 -10.29 8.27
C GLN A 90 -3.34 -11.49 8.31
N ARG A 91 -3.80 -12.58 8.93
CA ARG A 91 -2.95 -13.78 9.11
C ARG A 91 -2.77 -14.65 7.88
N ARG A 92 -3.64 -14.51 6.87
CA ARG A 92 -3.54 -15.23 5.60
C ARG A 92 -2.77 -14.40 4.57
N ARG A 93 -1.90 -15.04 3.79
CA ARG A 93 -1.20 -14.40 2.66
C ARG A 93 -2.20 -13.65 1.78
N ALA A 94 -1.83 -12.43 1.41
CA ALA A 94 -2.65 -11.49 0.65
C ALA A 94 -1.73 -10.59 -0.17
N LEU A 95 -2.29 -9.96 -1.21
CA LEU A 95 -1.69 -8.78 -1.81
C LEU A 95 -2.07 -7.55 -0.96
N VAL A 96 -1.07 -6.85 -0.44
CA VAL A 96 -1.24 -5.58 0.26
C VAL A 96 -0.85 -4.45 -0.70
N MET A 97 -1.86 -3.73 -1.18
CA MET A 97 -1.66 -2.48 -1.91
C MET A 97 -1.54 -1.34 -0.90
N LEU A 98 -0.36 -0.72 -0.79
CA LEU A 98 -0.11 0.46 0.03
C LEU A 98 -0.26 1.70 -0.86
N VAL A 99 -1.32 2.46 -0.65
CA VAL A 99 -1.63 3.66 -1.44
C VAL A 99 -1.35 4.89 -0.59
N SER A 100 -0.34 5.66 -0.97
CA SER A 100 0.14 6.82 -0.22
C SER A 100 0.81 7.86 -1.12
N ASN A 101 1.05 9.05 -0.57
CA ASN A 101 1.92 10.06 -1.15
C ASN A 101 3.20 10.13 -0.30
N VAL A 102 4.29 9.56 -0.81
CA VAL A 102 5.55 9.35 -0.05
C VAL A 102 6.58 10.36 -0.53
N ARG A 103 7.32 10.94 0.41
CA ARG A 103 8.49 11.79 0.13
C ARG A 103 9.77 11.13 0.60
N ASP A 104 10.91 11.65 0.15
CA ASP A 104 12.26 11.14 0.42
C ASP A 104 12.51 10.90 1.92
N GLU A 105 12.05 11.82 2.76
CA GLU A 105 12.17 11.73 4.23
C GLU A 105 11.39 10.56 4.87
N ASP A 106 10.37 10.04 4.18
CA ASP A 106 9.50 8.96 4.67
C ASP A 106 9.91 7.58 4.09
N ILE A 107 10.94 7.51 3.22
CA ILE A 107 11.32 6.30 2.47
C ILE A 107 11.82 5.17 3.38
N GLU A 108 12.68 5.47 4.35
CA GLU A 108 13.25 4.42 5.22
C GLU A 108 12.16 3.73 6.06
N ASP A 109 11.25 4.52 6.63
CA ASP A 109 10.11 4.01 7.41
C ASP A 109 9.15 3.19 6.54
N LEU A 110 8.91 3.63 5.31
CA LEU A 110 8.11 2.88 4.35
C LEU A 110 8.78 1.55 3.97
N LEU A 111 10.09 1.55 3.70
CA LEU A 111 10.83 0.33 3.38
C LEU A 111 10.82 -0.66 4.54
N ALA A 112 10.96 -0.18 5.78
CA ALA A 112 10.84 -1.02 6.97
C ALA A 112 9.44 -1.66 7.06
N ALA A 113 8.39 -0.87 6.81
CA ALA A 113 7.01 -1.35 6.77
C ALA A 113 6.76 -2.38 5.67
N VAL A 114 7.29 -2.14 4.46
CA VAL A 114 7.21 -3.07 3.31
C VAL A 114 7.90 -4.39 3.66
N ARG A 115 9.14 -4.35 4.18
CA ARG A 115 9.89 -5.54 4.59
C ARG A 115 9.15 -6.35 5.64
N LEU A 116 8.53 -5.69 6.62
CA LEU A 116 7.70 -6.35 7.63
C LEU A 116 6.50 -7.08 7.01
N LEU A 117 5.80 -6.44 6.07
CA LEU A 117 4.66 -7.05 5.38
C LEU A 117 5.08 -8.19 4.46
N GLN A 118 6.23 -8.06 3.78
CA GLN A 118 6.79 -9.05 2.85
C GLN A 118 7.12 -10.39 3.52
N GLN A 119 7.26 -10.43 4.85
CA GLN A 119 7.39 -11.69 5.58
C GLN A 119 6.22 -12.67 5.32
N ARG A 120 5.05 -12.17 4.89
CA ARG A 120 3.87 -12.99 4.58
C ARG A 120 3.12 -12.59 3.33
N HIS A 121 3.12 -11.30 2.99
CA HIS A 121 2.26 -10.71 1.97
C HIS A 121 3.06 -10.34 0.73
N LEU A 122 2.40 -10.39 -0.45
CA LEU A 122 2.93 -9.65 -1.59
C LEU A 122 2.59 -8.17 -1.34
N VAL A 123 3.54 -7.27 -1.53
CA VAL A 123 3.34 -5.84 -1.28
C VAL A 123 3.49 -5.08 -2.59
N CYS A 124 2.51 -4.23 -2.89
CA CYS A 124 2.54 -3.31 -4.01
C CYS A 124 2.39 -1.91 -3.44
N VAL A 125 3.37 -1.05 -3.67
CA VAL A 125 3.29 0.36 -3.26
C VAL A 125 2.80 1.17 -4.44
N ALA A 126 1.58 1.67 -4.34
CA ALA A 126 1.00 2.62 -5.27
C ALA A 126 1.28 4.03 -4.72
N SER A 127 2.52 4.49 -4.90
CA SER A 127 2.90 5.85 -4.54
C SER A 127 2.48 6.84 -5.63
N LEU A 128 1.89 7.96 -5.25
CA LEU A 128 1.82 9.14 -6.11
C LEU A 128 3.25 9.65 -6.31
N ARG A 129 3.82 9.37 -7.48
CA ARG A 129 5.23 9.50 -7.84
C ARG A 129 5.91 10.82 -7.46
N GLU A 130 6.98 10.72 -6.67
CA GLU A 130 8.25 11.44 -6.88
C GLU A 130 9.42 10.43 -6.81
N ARG A 131 9.87 10.02 -8.01
CA ARG A 131 11.13 9.37 -8.49
C ARG A 131 12.02 8.40 -7.68
N GLU A 132 11.86 8.13 -6.38
CA GLU A 132 12.92 7.38 -5.64
C GLU A 132 12.58 5.94 -5.27
N LEU A 133 11.30 5.59 -5.12
CA LEU A 133 10.89 4.24 -4.70
C LEU A 133 11.30 3.14 -5.72
N ASP A 134 11.31 3.49 -7.02
CA ASP A 134 11.68 2.57 -8.09
C ASP A 134 13.15 2.14 -7.94
N ALA A 135 14.06 3.05 -7.58
CA ALA A 135 15.49 2.76 -7.42
C ALA A 135 15.83 1.87 -6.21
N ALA A 136 15.05 1.93 -5.13
CA ALA A 136 15.26 1.10 -3.94
C ALA A 136 14.69 -0.33 -4.07
N LEU A 137 13.78 -0.54 -5.05
CA LEU A 137 13.15 -1.83 -5.34
C LEU A 137 13.76 -2.53 -6.57
N GLU A 138 14.54 -1.82 -7.40
CA GLU A 138 15.25 -2.35 -8.58
C GLU A 138 16.54 -3.13 -8.26
N ASP A 139 16.86 -3.40 -6.99
CA ASP A 139 17.93 -4.33 -6.59
C ASP A 139 17.56 -5.82 -6.81
N GLU A 140 16.45 -6.11 -7.51
CA GLU A 140 16.05 -7.44 -7.95
C GLU A 140 16.20 -7.61 -9.49
N VAL A 141 17.39 -8.09 -9.86
CA VAL A 141 17.84 -8.79 -11.10
C VAL A 141 16.77 -8.96 -12.20
N GLN A 142 16.96 -8.29 -13.34
CA GLN A 142 16.00 -8.31 -14.45
C GLN A 142 16.47 -8.97 -15.75
N THR A 143 17.71 -9.47 -15.87
CA THR A 143 18.13 -10.21 -17.08
C THR A 143 18.85 -11.53 -16.81
N LEU A 144 18.73 -12.47 -17.76
CA LEU A 144 19.44 -13.76 -17.75
C LEU A 144 20.98 -13.59 -17.79
N GLU A 145 21.49 -12.45 -18.28
CA GLU A 145 22.91 -12.09 -18.23
C GLU A 145 23.34 -11.64 -16.83
N ASP A 146 22.49 -10.92 -16.10
CA ASP A 146 22.75 -10.53 -14.70
C ASP A 146 22.83 -11.75 -13.76
N ALA A 147 22.04 -12.80 -14.03
CA ALA A 147 22.08 -14.06 -13.28
C ALA A 147 23.41 -14.81 -13.44
N ALA A 148 24.08 -14.68 -14.59
CA ALA A 148 25.38 -15.32 -14.85
C ALA A 148 26.53 -14.58 -14.15
N GLN A 149 26.45 -13.25 -14.02
CA GLN A 149 27.43 -12.45 -13.29
C GLN A 149 27.29 -12.60 -11.76
N ALA A 150 26.07 -12.70 -11.24
CA ALA A 150 25.83 -12.97 -9.82
C ALA A 150 26.41 -14.33 -9.37
N GLY A 151 26.39 -15.35 -10.25
CA GLY A 151 26.99 -16.65 -9.97
C GLY A 151 28.53 -16.66 -9.94
N ALA A 152 29.18 -15.77 -10.70
CA ALA A 152 30.66 -15.69 -10.76
C ALA A 152 31.26 -14.95 -9.55
N ALA A 153 30.51 -14.07 -8.90
CA ALA A 153 30.93 -13.36 -7.70
C ALA A 153 30.85 -14.21 -6.42
N ALA A 154 30.08 -15.31 -6.42
CA ALA A 154 29.91 -16.21 -5.28
C ALA A 154 31.02 -17.28 -5.14
N LEU A 155 32.04 -17.27 -6.02
CA LEU A 155 33.18 -18.20 -6.01
C LEU A 155 34.54 -17.51 -5.78
N ARG A 156 34.55 -16.32 -5.16
CA ARG A 156 35.77 -15.69 -4.61
C ARG A 156 35.60 -15.35 -3.15
#